data_AF-A0A521S2U1-F1
#
_entry.id   AF-A0A521S2U1-F1
#
_cell.length_a   1.000
_cell.length_b   1.000
_cell.length_c   1.000
_cell.angle_alpha   90.00
_cell.angle_beta   90.00
_cell.angle_gamma   90.00
#
_symmetry.space_group_name_H-M   'P 1'
#
loop_
_entity.id
_entity.type
_entity.pdbx_description
1 polymer ?
#
loop_
_entity_poly.entity_id
_entity_poly.type
_entity_poly.pdbx_seq_one_letter_code
_entity_poly.pdbx_strand_id
1 'polypeptide(L)'
;MMGRRGFLTILFLLIPALSSAATIASVRSGKWSDPALWNPQWVPGDGDDVVISDGHTVEIDRDIGTPGGGLRMLRVGTKNGSTAKLVFDGLTQPRGYKIIFGSRGKQAGESAFGILFWGEIDFQGTEAHPLTIEPRIQDGTALTFLHKAPESTQVRLTLRQVDLRFVGDEAHAGIEAGGANHPGDRLVFEENHLEQSGPLDLLDADGSVATIRVSGNTAIDHRGSFIHFKRARQITLEKNEITVASFPVGIEAQAVFDSREGGGDHLLIQGNTIISRINVDLPSPSPSPPLYGIWIDNVSDAVVRQNRIVAEGVAYGLKEGIALLGSDGKALRILVEANLISKTIHGIGIHTGVSTNPGVQISRNVILDNRNEHIFVSDGYQVRITNNLLFGWINPHQAGILLYNTDQVEIINNTLVGRPAAAVHGIAVGNPGVGTSRKVRIKNNILVNWGEAIQNRESGNSFAEVSHNLFSGNLKNYDLEPIPGAGAGDRSDPPGFNDPAVNDYHIRPDSPAVDGGDPTEIPAVDIDGQPRPEGNGVDIGADEFSTQPVQMLPPPPPSTPSVAPSPDSTNGEGAVSGGFGCGQVQPRSDGPRPGRSDGGDLLLILFPFLYWVYRYYARKNNARKTSFS
;
A
#
# COMPACT_ATOMS: atom_id res chain seq x y z
N MET A 1 -65.54 -62.56 -20.91
CA MET A 1 -64.17 -62.96 -20.50
C MET A 1 -63.30 -61.72 -20.42
N MET A 2 -62.41 -61.69 -19.42
CA MET A 2 -61.59 -60.57 -18.94
C MET A 2 -60.85 -59.75 -20.00
N GLY A 3 -60.62 -58.47 -19.67
CA GLY A 3 -59.61 -57.63 -20.32
C GLY A 3 -59.57 -56.21 -19.76
N ARG A 4 -59.00 -56.05 -18.56
CA ARG A 4 -58.69 -54.76 -17.93
C ARG A 4 -57.92 -53.85 -18.92
N ARG A 5 -58.49 -52.69 -19.26
CA ARG A 5 -57.75 -51.59 -19.90
C ARG A 5 -57.21 -50.67 -18.81
N GLY A 6 -55.90 -50.77 -18.54
CA GLY A 6 -55.19 -49.81 -17.72
C GLY A 6 -55.07 -48.48 -18.48
N PHE A 7 -55.58 -47.41 -17.89
CA PHE A 7 -55.26 -46.04 -18.29
C PHE A 7 -53.82 -45.75 -17.87
N LEU A 8 -52.91 -45.60 -18.83
CA LEU A 8 -51.58 -45.06 -18.60
C LEU A 8 -51.66 -43.55 -18.80
N THR A 9 -51.76 -42.80 -17.70
CA THR A 9 -51.65 -41.34 -17.71
C THR A 9 -50.18 -40.98 -17.95
N ILE A 10 -49.84 -40.55 -19.16
CA ILE A 10 -48.52 -39.98 -19.47
C ILE A 10 -48.48 -38.57 -18.88
N LEU A 11 -47.77 -38.42 -17.77
CA LEU A 11 -47.42 -37.14 -17.18
C LEU A 11 -46.40 -36.45 -18.09
N PHE A 12 -46.81 -35.46 -18.87
CA PHE A 12 -45.89 -34.54 -19.54
C PHE A 12 -45.19 -33.71 -18.45
N LEU A 13 -43.97 -34.10 -18.11
CA LEU A 13 -43.02 -33.25 -17.40
C LEU A 13 -42.70 -32.07 -18.33
N LEU A 14 -43.33 -30.92 -18.09
CA LEU A 14 -42.86 -29.63 -18.59
C LEU A 14 -41.50 -29.37 -17.94
N ILE A 15 -40.42 -29.78 -18.63
CA ILE A 15 -39.09 -29.25 -18.39
C ILE A 15 -39.17 -27.79 -18.84
N PRO A 16 -38.97 -26.78 -17.96
CA PRO A 16 -38.82 -25.42 -18.43
C PRO A 16 -37.57 -25.39 -19.30
N ALA A 17 -37.74 -25.16 -20.60
CA ALA A 17 -36.63 -24.83 -21.46
C ALA A 17 -36.01 -23.54 -20.89
N LEU A 18 -34.78 -23.64 -20.36
CA LEU A 18 -33.94 -22.49 -20.13
C LEU A 18 -33.76 -21.80 -21.48
N SER A 19 -34.50 -20.72 -21.70
CA SER A 19 -34.30 -19.82 -22.83
C SER A 19 -32.89 -19.24 -22.72
N SER A 20 -31.94 -19.82 -23.44
CA SER A 20 -30.66 -19.17 -23.72
C SER A 20 -30.96 -17.86 -24.44
N ALA A 21 -30.59 -16.72 -23.87
CA ALA A 21 -30.69 -15.43 -24.55
C ALA A 21 -29.89 -15.53 -25.88
N ALA A 22 -30.50 -15.09 -26.99
CA ALA A 22 -29.85 -15.15 -28.29
C ALA A 22 -28.61 -14.24 -28.30
N THR A 23 -27.46 -14.78 -28.69
CA THR A 23 -26.24 -13.99 -28.87
C THR A 23 -26.36 -13.13 -30.12
N ILE A 24 -26.11 -11.81 -29.98
CA ILE A 24 -26.08 -10.85 -31.08
C ILE A 24 -24.61 -10.62 -31.47
N ALA A 25 -24.28 -10.79 -32.74
CA ALA A 25 -22.90 -10.68 -33.22
C ALA A 25 -22.76 -9.61 -34.31
N SER A 26 -21.64 -8.90 -34.31
CA SER A 26 -21.30 -7.97 -35.40
C SER A 26 -21.02 -8.74 -36.70
N VAL A 27 -21.54 -8.28 -37.85
CA VAL A 27 -21.26 -8.86 -39.18
C VAL A 27 -20.30 -8.00 -40.03
N ARG A 28 -19.95 -6.82 -39.54
CA ARG A 28 -18.99 -5.88 -40.14
C ARG A 28 -18.42 -4.94 -39.08
N SER A 29 -17.53 -4.04 -39.46
CA SER A 29 -17.18 -2.87 -38.64
C SER A 29 -18.21 -1.75 -38.81
N GLY A 30 -18.41 -0.92 -37.79
CA GLY A 30 -19.35 0.18 -37.85
C GLY A 30 -19.69 0.78 -36.48
N LYS A 31 -20.71 1.64 -36.47
CA LYS A 31 -21.21 2.27 -35.24
C LYS A 31 -22.20 1.35 -34.52
N TRP A 32 -22.17 1.35 -33.18
CA TRP A 32 -23.06 0.53 -32.37
C TRP A 32 -24.53 0.76 -32.71
N SER A 33 -24.90 2.02 -32.99
CA SER A 33 -26.27 2.42 -33.33
C SER A 33 -26.83 1.85 -34.64
N ASP A 34 -26.02 1.27 -35.53
CA ASP A 34 -26.44 0.77 -36.84
C ASP A 34 -27.03 -0.65 -36.73
N PRO A 35 -28.34 -0.87 -36.99
CA PRO A 35 -28.92 -2.21 -36.95
C PRO A 35 -28.27 -3.19 -37.94
N ALA A 36 -27.75 -2.70 -39.07
CA ALA A 36 -27.10 -3.55 -40.08
C ALA A 36 -25.69 -4.01 -39.66
N LEU A 37 -25.15 -3.48 -38.56
CA LEU A 37 -23.94 -4.00 -37.93
C LEU A 37 -24.18 -5.38 -37.32
N TRP A 38 -25.40 -5.69 -36.90
CA TRP A 38 -25.69 -6.79 -35.98
C TRP A 38 -26.43 -7.94 -36.67
N ASN A 39 -26.24 -9.16 -36.16
CA ASN A 39 -27.02 -10.34 -36.51
C ASN A 39 -27.62 -10.98 -35.25
N PRO A 40 -28.96 -11.08 -35.15
CA PRO A 40 -29.96 -10.52 -36.07
C PRO A 40 -29.86 -8.98 -36.13
N GLN A 41 -30.40 -8.34 -37.18
CA GLN A 41 -30.30 -6.89 -37.47
C GLN A 41 -31.04 -6.00 -36.46
N TRP A 42 -30.58 -6.04 -35.22
CA TRP A 42 -31.12 -5.31 -34.08
C TRP A 42 -29.98 -4.72 -33.28
N VAL A 43 -30.12 -3.47 -32.87
CA VAL A 43 -29.13 -2.77 -32.05
C VAL A 43 -29.18 -3.35 -30.63
N PRO A 44 -28.08 -3.95 -30.13
CA PRO A 44 -28.06 -4.55 -28.82
C PRO A 44 -28.29 -3.54 -27.69
N GLY A 45 -28.98 -3.99 -26.65
CA GLY A 45 -29.30 -3.22 -25.47
C GLY A 45 -29.59 -4.12 -24.26
N ASP A 46 -30.72 -3.88 -23.60
CA ASP A 46 -31.05 -4.52 -22.32
C ASP A 46 -31.21 -6.04 -22.45
N GLY A 47 -30.45 -6.80 -21.65
CA GLY A 47 -30.53 -8.26 -21.57
C GLY A 47 -29.75 -9.01 -22.65
N ASP A 48 -29.11 -8.32 -23.59
CA ASP A 48 -28.44 -8.94 -24.72
C ASP A 48 -27.01 -9.41 -24.40
N ASP A 49 -26.63 -10.53 -25.01
CA ASP A 49 -25.24 -10.98 -25.10
C ASP A 49 -24.65 -10.58 -26.44
N VAL A 50 -23.62 -9.75 -26.40
CA VAL A 50 -23.02 -9.17 -27.61
C VAL A 50 -21.65 -9.75 -27.86
N VAL A 51 -21.36 -10.03 -29.12
CA VAL A 51 -20.04 -10.42 -29.61
C VAL A 51 -19.61 -9.46 -30.71
N ILE A 52 -18.52 -8.74 -30.48
CA ILE A 52 -17.76 -8.12 -31.55
C ILE A 52 -16.87 -9.21 -32.13
N SER A 53 -17.20 -9.66 -33.34
CA SER A 53 -16.53 -10.75 -34.01
C SER A 53 -15.09 -10.36 -34.39
N ASP A 54 -14.22 -11.37 -34.48
CA ASP A 54 -12.82 -11.18 -34.83
C ASP A 54 -12.66 -10.32 -36.10
N GLY A 55 -11.78 -9.30 -36.04
CA GLY A 55 -11.50 -8.41 -37.16
C GLY A 55 -12.46 -7.25 -37.35
N HIS A 56 -13.55 -7.18 -36.58
CA HIS A 56 -14.47 -6.04 -36.64
C HIS A 56 -14.08 -4.96 -35.62
N THR A 57 -14.30 -3.71 -35.98
CA THR A 57 -14.19 -2.55 -35.09
C THR A 57 -15.57 -1.94 -34.89
N VAL A 58 -16.00 -1.81 -33.64
CA VAL A 58 -17.29 -1.20 -33.28
C VAL A 58 -17.05 0.07 -32.47
N GLU A 59 -17.61 1.17 -32.96
CA GLU A 59 -17.57 2.49 -32.31
C GLU A 59 -18.82 2.71 -31.46
N ILE A 60 -18.63 3.11 -30.20
CA ILE A 60 -19.71 3.51 -29.31
C ILE A 60 -20.14 4.95 -29.65
N ASP A 61 -21.36 5.09 -30.14
CA ASP A 61 -21.93 6.36 -30.59
C ASP A 61 -23.32 6.66 -29.97
N ARG A 62 -23.67 5.94 -28.90
CA ARG A 62 -24.93 6.07 -28.16
C ARG A 62 -24.80 5.48 -26.77
N ASP A 63 -25.78 5.77 -25.91
CA ASP A 63 -25.95 5.03 -24.66
C ASP A 63 -26.32 3.57 -24.96
N ILE A 64 -25.72 2.66 -24.20
CA ILE A 64 -25.91 1.20 -24.29
C ILE A 64 -26.54 0.72 -22.99
N GLY A 65 -27.72 0.12 -23.11
CA GLY A 65 -28.54 -0.27 -21.98
C GLY A 65 -29.30 0.91 -21.34
N THR A 66 -30.26 0.60 -20.48
CA THR A 66 -31.10 1.57 -19.78
C THR A 66 -30.96 1.45 -18.26
N PRO A 67 -31.30 2.48 -17.46
CA PRO A 67 -31.26 2.39 -16.00
C PRO A 67 -32.14 1.28 -15.41
N GLY A 68 -33.23 0.90 -16.10
CA GLY A 68 -34.12 -0.19 -15.71
C GLY A 68 -33.67 -1.58 -16.22
N GLY A 69 -32.71 -1.60 -17.13
CA GLY A 69 -32.18 -2.79 -17.79
C GLY A 69 -30.65 -2.85 -17.68
N GLY A 70 -29.96 -3.00 -18.80
CA GLY A 70 -28.51 -3.16 -18.90
C GLY A 70 -28.13 -4.33 -19.79
N LEU A 71 -27.01 -4.19 -20.49
CA LEU A 71 -26.42 -5.23 -21.32
C LEU A 71 -26.08 -6.46 -20.48
N ARG A 72 -26.26 -7.66 -21.03
CA ARG A 72 -25.94 -8.88 -20.29
C ARG A 72 -24.44 -9.18 -20.36
N MET A 73 -23.83 -9.16 -21.53
CA MET A 73 -22.40 -9.33 -21.67
C MET A 73 -21.92 -8.68 -22.97
N LEU A 74 -20.67 -8.22 -22.98
CA LEU A 74 -19.96 -7.86 -24.20
C LEU A 74 -18.68 -8.68 -24.35
N ARG A 75 -18.55 -9.42 -25.44
CA ARG A 75 -17.32 -10.10 -25.84
C ARG A 75 -16.64 -9.33 -26.97
N VAL A 76 -15.36 -9.01 -26.81
CA VAL A 76 -14.55 -8.36 -27.85
C VAL A 76 -13.55 -9.37 -28.40
N GLY A 77 -13.90 -9.97 -29.54
CA GLY A 77 -13.23 -11.14 -30.10
C GLY A 77 -13.74 -12.44 -29.48
N THR A 78 -13.25 -13.56 -30.02
CA THR A 78 -13.62 -14.91 -29.54
C THR A 78 -12.44 -15.88 -29.41
N LYS A 79 -11.22 -15.44 -29.74
CA LYS A 79 -10.02 -16.29 -29.72
C LYS A 79 -8.74 -15.50 -29.48
N ASN A 80 -7.70 -16.20 -29.03
CA ASN A 80 -6.36 -15.63 -28.90
C ASN A 80 -5.88 -14.99 -30.22
N GLY A 81 -5.30 -13.80 -30.13
CA GLY A 81 -4.84 -13.02 -31.29
C GLY A 81 -5.96 -12.33 -32.08
N SER A 82 -7.17 -12.23 -31.52
CA SER A 82 -8.26 -11.49 -32.15
C SER A 82 -7.87 -10.03 -32.42
N THR A 83 -8.27 -9.52 -33.59
CA THR A 83 -8.14 -8.11 -33.96
C THR A 83 -9.45 -7.34 -33.81
N ALA A 84 -10.45 -7.93 -33.15
CA ALA A 84 -11.68 -7.23 -32.79
C ALA A 84 -11.36 -5.98 -31.95
N LYS A 85 -12.12 -4.89 -32.16
CA LYS A 85 -11.95 -3.66 -31.41
C LYS A 85 -13.29 -3.09 -30.95
N LEU A 86 -13.33 -2.63 -29.72
CA LEU A 86 -14.40 -1.78 -29.19
C LEU A 86 -13.79 -0.42 -28.88
N VAL A 87 -14.32 0.64 -29.48
CA VAL A 87 -13.72 1.97 -29.42
C VAL A 87 -14.72 3.05 -28.99
N PHE A 88 -14.24 4.03 -28.24
CA PHE A 88 -14.91 5.30 -27.97
C PHE A 88 -13.88 6.42 -28.02
N ASP A 89 -14.18 7.48 -28.77
CA ASP A 89 -13.34 8.68 -28.88
C ASP A 89 -14.19 9.93 -28.65
N GLY A 90 -14.15 10.46 -27.43
CA GLY A 90 -14.89 11.63 -26.98
C GLY A 90 -14.56 12.91 -27.74
N LEU A 91 -13.43 13.00 -28.45
CA LEU A 91 -13.14 14.15 -29.33
C LEU A 91 -14.01 14.15 -30.59
N THR A 92 -14.47 12.97 -31.00
CA THR A 92 -15.31 12.79 -32.20
C THR A 92 -16.80 12.71 -31.88
N GLN A 93 -17.16 12.46 -30.62
CA GLN A 93 -18.55 12.34 -30.20
C GLN A 93 -19.21 13.69 -29.90
N PRO A 94 -20.52 13.84 -30.15
CA PRO A 94 -21.26 15.08 -29.88
C PRO A 94 -21.62 15.28 -28.40
N ARG A 95 -21.47 14.24 -27.57
CA ARG A 95 -21.71 14.22 -26.12
C ARG A 95 -21.02 13.00 -25.50
N GLY A 96 -21.00 12.96 -24.17
CA GLY A 96 -20.66 11.74 -23.43
C GLY A 96 -21.75 10.66 -23.56
N TYR A 97 -21.35 9.39 -23.40
CA TYR A 97 -22.24 8.23 -23.43
C TYR A 97 -22.09 7.35 -22.21
N LYS A 98 -23.11 6.54 -21.95
CA LYS A 98 -23.13 5.58 -20.85
C LYS A 98 -23.26 4.13 -21.35
N ILE A 99 -22.53 3.21 -20.73
CA ILE A 99 -22.75 1.77 -20.87
C ILE A 99 -23.23 1.21 -19.53
N ILE A 100 -24.42 0.60 -19.54
CA ILE A 100 -25.01 -0.03 -18.35
C ILE A 100 -25.02 -1.55 -18.53
N PHE A 101 -24.53 -2.29 -17.54
CA PHE A 101 -24.57 -3.77 -17.53
C PHE A 101 -25.53 -4.31 -16.45
N GLY A 102 -26.39 -5.27 -16.78
CA GLY A 102 -27.41 -5.82 -15.86
C GLY A 102 -26.98 -7.09 -15.09
N SER A 103 -27.02 -7.08 -13.74
CA SER A 103 -26.41 -8.14 -12.88
C SER A 103 -27.33 -9.30 -12.50
N ARG A 104 -28.60 -9.27 -12.88
CA ARG A 104 -29.60 -10.22 -12.36
C ARG A 104 -29.25 -11.68 -12.71
N GLY A 105 -29.01 -12.50 -11.68
CA GLY A 105 -28.92 -13.97 -11.77
C GLY A 105 -27.60 -14.54 -12.29
N LYS A 106 -26.46 -13.87 -12.09
CA LYS A 106 -25.15 -14.29 -12.64
C LYS A 106 -24.18 -14.81 -11.57
N GLN A 107 -23.34 -15.76 -11.96
CA GLN A 107 -22.15 -16.19 -11.21
C GLN A 107 -20.88 -15.95 -12.04
N ALA A 108 -19.78 -15.66 -11.36
CA ALA A 108 -18.46 -15.52 -11.97
C ALA A 108 -18.07 -16.80 -12.74
N GLY A 109 -17.41 -16.65 -13.90
CA GLY A 109 -16.96 -17.78 -14.73
C GLY A 109 -18.05 -18.48 -15.56
N GLU A 110 -19.31 -18.46 -15.12
CA GLU A 110 -20.44 -19.04 -15.88
C GLU A 110 -21.21 -17.99 -16.69
N SER A 111 -21.18 -16.72 -16.27
CA SER A 111 -21.84 -15.59 -16.94
C SER A 111 -21.03 -14.31 -16.72
N ALA A 112 -19.97 -14.09 -17.50
CA ALA A 112 -19.25 -12.80 -17.49
C ALA A 112 -20.24 -11.60 -17.59
N PHE A 113 -20.11 -10.68 -16.64
CA PHE A 113 -21.12 -9.64 -16.37
C PHE A 113 -20.77 -8.28 -16.99
N GLY A 114 -19.53 -8.06 -17.43
CA GLY A 114 -19.08 -6.86 -18.11
C GLY A 114 -18.51 -7.15 -19.49
N ILE A 115 -17.26 -6.75 -19.70
CA ILE A 115 -16.54 -6.93 -20.96
C ILE A 115 -15.49 -8.04 -20.80
N LEU A 116 -15.64 -9.09 -21.59
CA LEU A 116 -14.63 -10.13 -21.79
C LEU A 116 -13.90 -9.87 -23.10
N PHE A 117 -12.58 -9.74 -23.09
CA PHE A 117 -11.85 -9.37 -24.31
C PHE A 117 -10.68 -10.30 -24.64
N TRP A 118 -10.59 -10.65 -25.92
CA TRP A 118 -9.39 -11.17 -26.58
C TRP A 118 -8.76 -10.11 -27.49
N GLY A 119 -9.58 -9.19 -28.00
CA GLY A 119 -9.18 -8.09 -28.86
C GLY A 119 -8.80 -6.83 -28.07
N GLU A 120 -9.08 -5.67 -28.66
CA GLU A 120 -8.67 -4.37 -28.15
C GLU A 120 -9.86 -3.57 -27.60
N ILE A 121 -9.67 -3.00 -26.42
CA ILE A 121 -10.55 -1.99 -25.83
C ILE A 121 -9.80 -0.66 -25.85
N ASP A 122 -10.35 0.33 -26.54
CA ASP A 122 -9.77 1.67 -26.64
C ASP A 122 -10.83 2.73 -26.33
N PHE A 123 -10.88 3.15 -25.07
CA PHE A 123 -11.78 4.17 -24.58
C PHE A 123 -11.01 5.44 -24.26
N GLN A 124 -11.34 6.51 -24.98
CA GLN A 124 -10.75 7.82 -24.81
C GLN A 124 -11.88 8.83 -24.61
N GLY A 125 -12.17 9.15 -23.35
CA GLY A 125 -13.09 10.20 -22.99
C GLY A 125 -12.47 11.59 -23.04
N THR A 126 -13.30 12.56 -22.72
CA THR A 126 -12.91 13.95 -22.45
C THR A 126 -13.77 14.48 -21.32
N GLU A 127 -13.33 15.56 -20.67
CA GLU A 127 -14.15 16.25 -19.65
C GLU A 127 -15.53 16.66 -20.20
N ALA A 128 -15.61 17.07 -21.47
CA ALA A 128 -16.87 17.45 -22.11
C ALA A 128 -17.71 16.24 -22.52
N HIS A 129 -17.06 15.17 -22.97
CA HIS A 129 -17.70 13.98 -23.54
C HIS A 129 -17.13 12.70 -22.88
N PRO A 130 -17.46 12.45 -21.61
CA PRO A 130 -16.96 11.27 -20.92
C PRO A 130 -17.64 10.00 -21.42
N LEU A 131 -16.94 8.86 -21.29
CA LEU A 131 -17.59 7.55 -21.30
C LEU A 131 -17.82 7.14 -19.85
N THR A 132 -19.07 6.92 -19.48
CA THR A 132 -19.41 6.39 -18.16
C THR A 132 -19.78 4.92 -18.26
N ILE A 133 -19.19 4.10 -17.40
CA ILE A 133 -19.45 2.67 -17.35
C ILE A 133 -20.00 2.30 -15.96
N GLU A 134 -21.20 1.74 -15.94
CA GLU A 134 -21.94 1.47 -14.70
C GLU A 134 -22.52 0.05 -14.72
N PRO A 135 -22.10 -0.85 -13.83
CA PRO A 135 -22.90 -2.00 -13.47
C PRO A 135 -24.18 -1.59 -12.74
N ARG A 136 -25.30 -2.21 -13.12
CA ARG A 136 -26.50 -2.26 -12.31
C ARG A 136 -26.37 -3.40 -11.32
N ILE A 137 -26.43 -3.10 -10.03
CA ILE A 137 -26.36 -4.07 -8.94
C ILE A 137 -27.72 -4.18 -8.27
N GLN A 138 -28.26 -5.40 -8.16
CA GLN A 138 -29.51 -5.66 -7.44
C GLN A 138 -29.29 -6.35 -6.08
N ASP A 139 -28.17 -7.04 -5.88
CA ASP A 139 -27.93 -7.92 -4.72
C ASP A 139 -26.62 -7.60 -3.94
N GLY A 140 -25.93 -6.51 -4.26
CA GLY A 140 -24.75 -6.02 -3.52
C GLY A 140 -23.45 -6.79 -3.76
N THR A 141 -23.46 -7.89 -4.50
CA THR A 141 -22.23 -8.62 -4.88
C THR A 141 -21.52 -7.88 -6.00
N ALA A 142 -20.21 -7.77 -5.87
CA ALA A 142 -19.41 -7.02 -6.79
C ALA A 142 -18.67 -7.98 -7.74
N LEU A 143 -18.20 -7.47 -8.87
CA LEU A 143 -17.88 -8.34 -10.00
C LEU A 143 -16.72 -7.77 -10.81
N THR A 144 -15.82 -8.64 -11.28
CA THR A 144 -14.83 -8.31 -12.30
C THR A 144 -15.53 -7.75 -13.54
N PHE A 145 -15.23 -6.50 -13.86
CA PHE A 145 -15.97 -5.75 -14.87
C PHE A 145 -15.29 -5.81 -16.24
N LEU A 146 -13.96 -5.61 -16.28
CA LEU A 146 -13.14 -5.81 -17.47
C LEU A 146 -12.25 -7.01 -17.23
N HIS A 147 -12.40 -8.06 -18.04
CA HIS A 147 -11.61 -9.28 -17.89
C HIS A 147 -10.97 -9.63 -19.24
N LYS A 148 -9.64 -9.64 -19.27
CA LYS A 148 -8.91 -10.24 -20.37
C LYS A 148 -9.17 -11.75 -20.36
N ALA A 149 -9.63 -12.30 -21.47
CA ALA A 149 -9.86 -13.73 -21.55
C ALA A 149 -8.59 -14.52 -21.15
N PRO A 150 -8.71 -15.59 -20.33
CA PRO A 150 -7.57 -16.37 -19.86
C PRO A 150 -6.72 -16.96 -21.00
N GLU A 151 -7.35 -17.29 -22.13
CA GLU A 151 -6.67 -17.83 -23.31
C GLU A 151 -6.00 -16.74 -24.16
N SER A 152 -6.26 -15.46 -23.89
CA SER A 152 -5.62 -14.36 -24.61
C SER A 152 -4.19 -14.14 -24.09
N THR A 153 -3.24 -14.21 -25.02
CA THR A 153 -1.80 -13.98 -24.78
C THR A 153 -1.40 -12.50 -24.90
N GLN A 154 -2.30 -11.64 -25.37
CA GLN A 154 -2.04 -10.21 -25.56
C GLN A 154 -2.96 -9.36 -24.69
N VAL A 155 -2.44 -8.22 -24.25
CA VAL A 155 -3.19 -7.20 -23.50
C VAL A 155 -3.26 -5.94 -24.34
N ARG A 156 -4.46 -5.51 -24.73
CA ARG A 156 -4.67 -4.24 -25.45
C ARG A 156 -5.84 -3.48 -24.83
N LEU A 157 -5.54 -2.83 -23.71
CA LEU A 157 -6.49 -2.05 -22.94
C LEU A 157 -6.00 -0.60 -22.84
N THR A 158 -6.84 0.33 -23.28
CA THR A 158 -6.64 1.77 -23.09
C THR A 158 -7.91 2.37 -22.52
N LEU A 159 -7.79 2.94 -21.33
CA LEU A 159 -8.83 3.68 -20.62
C LEU A 159 -8.25 5.04 -20.27
N ARG A 160 -8.78 6.07 -20.93
CA ARG A 160 -8.43 7.48 -20.68
C ARG A 160 -9.67 8.29 -20.40
N GLN A 161 -9.68 9.05 -19.30
CA GLN A 161 -10.79 9.94 -18.97
C GLN A 161 -12.16 9.23 -19.01
N VAL A 162 -12.19 8.00 -18.48
CA VAL A 162 -13.41 7.18 -18.35
C VAL A 162 -13.92 7.26 -16.92
N ASP A 163 -15.23 7.43 -16.76
CA ASP A 163 -15.89 7.32 -15.47
C ASP A 163 -16.27 5.85 -15.24
N LEU A 164 -15.68 5.24 -14.23
CA LEU A 164 -15.87 3.84 -13.87
C LEU A 164 -16.60 3.77 -12.53
N ARG A 165 -17.92 3.54 -12.58
CA ARG A 165 -18.76 3.41 -11.39
C ARG A 165 -19.10 1.96 -11.13
N PHE A 166 -18.09 1.17 -10.79
CA PHE A 166 -18.30 -0.24 -10.53
C PHE A 166 -18.07 -0.57 -9.07
N VAL A 167 -18.82 -1.53 -8.57
CA VAL A 167 -18.46 -2.21 -7.32
C VAL A 167 -17.60 -3.39 -7.77
N GLY A 168 -16.31 -3.33 -7.44
CA GLY A 168 -15.49 -4.54 -7.24
C GLY A 168 -15.62 -4.98 -5.78
N ASP A 169 -15.52 -6.28 -5.50
CA ASP A 169 -15.70 -6.79 -4.12
C ASP A 169 -14.36 -7.21 -3.60
N GLU A 170 -14.45 -7.58 -2.35
CA GLU A 170 -13.39 -7.92 -1.48
C GLU A 170 -12.52 -9.09 -1.98
N ALA A 171 -12.99 -9.86 -2.98
CA ALA A 171 -12.34 -11.07 -3.48
C ALA A 171 -11.91 -11.03 -4.96
N HIS A 172 -12.46 -10.14 -5.79
CA HIS A 172 -12.22 -10.12 -7.24
C HIS A 172 -11.78 -8.75 -7.74
N ALA A 173 -10.83 -8.73 -8.66
CA ALA A 173 -10.34 -7.49 -9.24
C ALA A 173 -11.42 -6.81 -10.09
N GLY A 174 -11.44 -5.47 -10.09
CA GLY A 174 -12.32 -4.70 -10.96
C GLY A 174 -11.95 -4.83 -12.43
N ILE A 175 -10.64 -4.83 -12.69
CA ILE A 175 -10.04 -4.95 -14.02
C ILE A 175 -8.94 -6.01 -13.96
N GLU A 176 -9.18 -7.14 -14.60
CA GLU A 176 -8.22 -8.25 -14.74
C GLU A 176 -7.54 -8.15 -16.10
N ALA A 177 -6.38 -7.47 -16.13
CA ALA A 177 -5.61 -7.21 -17.35
C ALA A 177 -4.12 -7.64 -17.24
N GLY A 178 -3.81 -8.60 -16.37
CA GLY A 178 -2.45 -9.12 -16.18
C GLY A 178 -1.86 -9.79 -17.44
N GLY A 179 -0.54 -9.93 -17.46
CA GLY A 179 0.21 -10.60 -18.52
C GLY A 179 0.62 -9.70 -19.69
N ALA A 180 0.64 -8.38 -19.51
CA ALA A 180 1.14 -7.43 -20.52
C ALA A 180 2.67 -7.50 -20.60
N ASN A 181 3.20 -8.46 -21.35
CA ASN A 181 4.64 -8.76 -21.41
C ASN A 181 5.12 -9.20 -22.81
N HIS A 182 4.37 -8.86 -23.86
CA HIS A 182 4.78 -9.04 -25.25
C HIS A 182 4.93 -7.70 -25.98
N PRO A 183 5.77 -7.63 -27.04
CA PRO A 183 5.84 -6.46 -27.89
C PRO A 183 4.47 -6.07 -28.47
N GLY A 184 4.08 -4.81 -28.25
CA GLY A 184 2.79 -4.28 -28.71
C GLY A 184 1.64 -4.46 -27.71
N ASP A 185 1.88 -5.13 -26.58
CA ASP A 185 0.93 -5.07 -25.46
C ASP A 185 0.84 -3.63 -24.92
N ARG A 186 -0.37 -3.27 -24.52
CA ARG A 186 -0.72 -1.95 -24.02
C ARG A 186 -1.72 -2.09 -22.88
N LEU A 187 -1.34 -1.55 -21.73
CA LEU A 187 -2.19 -1.37 -20.56
C LEU A 187 -2.04 0.09 -20.12
N VAL A 188 -2.97 0.91 -20.58
CA VAL A 188 -2.99 2.35 -20.33
C VAL A 188 -4.23 2.67 -19.50
N PHE A 189 -4.00 3.21 -18.31
CA PHE A 189 -5.02 3.59 -17.33
C PHE A 189 -4.71 5.01 -16.85
N GLU A 190 -5.21 6.00 -17.59
CA GLU A 190 -4.83 7.41 -17.40
C GLU A 190 -6.05 8.29 -17.14
N GLU A 191 -5.98 9.15 -16.12
CA GLU A 191 -6.98 10.21 -15.88
C GLU A 191 -8.43 9.68 -15.72
N ASN A 192 -8.60 8.43 -15.29
CA ASN A 192 -9.92 7.86 -15.07
C ASN A 192 -10.47 8.29 -13.71
N HIS A 193 -11.80 8.39 -13.62
CA HIS A 193 -12.50 8.64 -12.36
C HIS A 193 -13.20 7.35 -11.92
N LEU A 194 -12.88 6.88 -10.72
CA LEU A 194 -13.40 5.63 -10.18
C LEU A 194 -14.22 5.88 -8.92
N GLU A 195 -15.37 5.23 -8.84
CA GLU A 195 -16.26 5.30 -7.67
C GLU A 195 -16.55 3.88 -7.17
N GLN A 196 -16.16 3.57 -5.93
CA GLN A 196 -16.39 2.28 -5.27
C GLN A 196 -15.77 1.05 -5.98
N SER A 197 -14.72 1.28 -6.75
CA SER A 197 -14.01 0.27 -7.53
C SER A 197 -13.20 -0.73 -6.70
N GLY A 198 -12.98 -1.92 -7.27
CA GLY A 198 -11.91 -2.87 -6.90
C GLY A 198 -10.62 -2.69 -7.72
N PRO A 199 -9.60 -3.54 -7.52
CA PRO A 199 -8.26 -3.32 -8.05
C PRO A 199 -8.13 -3.47 -9.57
N LEU A 200 -7.11 -2.83 -10.13
CA LEU A 200 -6.53 -3.16 -11.43
C LEU A 200 -5.34 -4.12 -11.24
N ASP A 201 -5.41 -5.28 -11.89
CA ASP A 201 -4.38 -6.32 -11.81
C ASP A 201 -3.32 -6.15 -12.90
N LEU A 202 -2.08 -5.92 -12.47
CA LEU A 202 -0.87 -5.80 -13.28
C LEU A 202 0.07 -7.01 -13.07
N LEU A 203 -0.49 -8.19 -12.80
CA LEU A 203 0.28 -9.42 -12.62
C LEU A 203 1.13 -9.69 -13.86
N ASP A 204 2.42 -10.02 -13.68
CA ASP A 204 3.38 -10.35 -14.75
C ASP A 204 3.53 -9.29 -15.85
N ALA A 205 3.18 -8.03 -15.57
CA ALA A 205 3.32 -6.95 -16.54
C ALA A 205 4.81 -6.51 -16.65
N ASP A 206 5.31 -6.34 -17.87
CA ASP A 206 6.71 -6.01 -18.17
C ASP A 206 6.81 -4.79 -19.08
N GLY A 207 7.11 -3.64 -18.48
CA GLY A 207 7.26 -2.35 -19.16
C GLY A 207 8.49 -2.25 -20.05
N SER A 208 9.39 -3.24 -20.03
CA SER A 208 10.54 -3.29 -20.94
C SER A 208 10.14 -3.63 -22.38
N VAL A 209 8.98 -4.27 -22.54
CA VAL A 209 8.46 -4.77 -23.83
C VAL A 209 7.03 -4.34 -24.11
N ALA A 210 6.26 -3.96 -23.07
CA ALA A 210 4.89 -3.49 -23.17
C ALA A 210 4.75 -2.01 -22.75
N THR A 211 3.70 -1.34 -23.22
CA THR A 211 3.34 -0.01 -22.70
C THR A 211 2.45 -0.17 -21.48
N ILE A 212 2.97 0.12 -20.29
CA ILE A 212 2.21 0.09 -19.04
C ILE A 212 2.24 1.48 -18.41
N ARG A 213 1.06 2.09 -18.25
CA ARG A 213 0.91 3.42 -17.63
C ARG A 213 -0.31 3.44 -16.72
N VAL A 214 -0.10 3.81 -15.46
CA VAL A 214 -1.17 4.07 -14.48
C VAL A 214 -0.94 5.45 -13.90
N SER A 215 -1.62 6.45 -14.46
CA SER A 215 -1.32 7.86 -14.17
C SER A 215 -2.55 8.74 -13.99
N GLY A 216 -2.54 9.62 -12.99
CA GLY A 216 -3.51 10.72 -12.91
C GLY A 216 -4.95 10.28 -12.60
N ASN A 217 -5.17 9.05 -12.17
CA ASN A 217 -6.51 8.55 -11.87
C ASN A 217 -6.99 9.06 -10.52
N THR A 218 -8.29 9.33 -10.41
CA THR A 218 -8.95 9.67 -9.14
C THR A 218 -9.88 8.54 -8.74
N ALA A 219 -9.75 8.03 -7.52
CA ALA A 219 -10.61 6.99 -6.96
C ALA A 219 -11.22 7.46 -5.64
N ILE A 220 -12.54 7.55 -5.58
CA ILE A 220 -13.29 7.96 -4.40
C ILE A 220 -14.07 6.79 -3.81
N ASP A 221 -14.11 6.75 -2.47
CA ASP A 221 -14.69 5.66 -1.69
C ASP A 221 -14.24 4.27 -2.19
N HIS A 222 -12.96 4.18 -2.55
CA HIS A 222 -12.34 2.99 -3.14
C HIS A 222 -12.37 1.83 -2.15
N ARG A 223 -12.61 0.61 -2.66
CA ARG A 223 -12.75 -0.59 -1.85
C ARG A 223 -11.63 -1.57 -2.17
N GLY A 224 -10.84 -1.93 -1.16
CA GLY A 224 -9.69 -2.80 -1.32
C GLY A 224 -8.47 -2.07 -1.90
N SER A 225 -7.57 -2.83 -2.52
CA SER A 225 -6.40 -2.29 -3.21
C SER A 225 -6.79 -1.52 -4.46
N PHE A 226 -6.04 -0.48 -4.81
CA PHE A 226 -6.16 0.22 -6.10
C PHE A 226 -5.43 -0.54 -7.20
N ILE A 227 -4.20 -0.99 -6.93
CA ILE A 227 -3.38 -1.78 -7.85
C ILE A 227 -2.89 -3.04 -7.16
N HIS A 228 -3.03 -4.17 -7.85
CA HIS A 228 -2.25 -5.37 -7.58
C HIS A 228 -1.17 -5.51 -8.64
N PHE A 229 0.06 -5.75 -8.21
CA PHE A 229 1.17 -6.08 -9.11
C PHE A 229 1.95 -7.24 -8.52
N LYS A 230 2.43 -8.16 -9.36
CA LYS A 230 3.22 -9.31 -8.92
C LYS A 230 4.17 -9.70 -10.03
N ARG A 231 5.46 -9.88 -9.71
CA ARG A 231 6.55 -10.10 -10.68
C ARG A 231 6.55 -9.04 -11.79
N ALA A 232 6.12 -7.84 -11.43
CA ALA A 232 6.01 -6.71 -12.31
C ALA A 232 7.38 -6.08 -12.56
N ARG A 233 7.65 -5.67 -13.80
CA ARG A 233 8.91 -5.02 -14.18
C ARG A 233 8.64 -3.70 -14.87
N GLN A 234 9.44 -2.67 -14.56
CA GLN A 234 9.40 -1.38 -15.25
C GLN A 234 8.00 -0.75 -15.29
N ILE A 235 7.28 -0.79 -14.16
CA ILE A 235 5.95 -0.18 -14.02
C ILE A 235 6.10 1.20 -13.37
N THR A 236 5.33 2.16 -13.88
CA THR A 236 5.17 3.49 -13.27
C THR A 236 3.74 3.69 -12.79
N LEU A 237 3.60 4.01 -11.50
CA LEU A 237 2.35 4.44 -10.85
C LEU A 237 2.52 5.90 -10.43
N GLU A 238 1.88 6.83 -11.12
CA GLU A 238 2.14 8.25 -10.90
C GLU A 238 0.90 9.14 -10.76
N LYS A 239 0.95 10.11 -9.84
CA LYS A 239 -0.06 11.17 -9.71
C LYS A 239 -1.50 10.68 -9.54
N ASN A 240 -1.70 9.47 -9.01
CA ASN A 240 -3.03 8.96 -8.71
C ASN A 240 -3.49 9.52 -7.36
N GLU A 241 -4.78 9.82 -7.24
CA GLU A 241 -5.43 10.27 -6.00
C GLU A 241 -6.46 9.23 -5.55
N ILE A 242 -6.21 8.57 -4.43
CA ILE A 242 -7.02 7.46 -3.94
C ILE A 242 -7.52 7.78 -2.54
N THR A 243 -8.84 7.87 -2.39
CA THR A 243 -9.52 7.85 -1.09
C THR A 243 -10.08 6.47 -0.82
N VAL A 244 -9.49 5.76 0.13
CA VAL A 244 -9.88 4.39 0.48
C VAL A 244 -10.89 4.40 1.63
N ALA A 245 -12.03 3.74 1.43
CA ALA A 245 -13.12 3.67 2.38
C ALA A 245 -13.18 2.34 3.15
N SER A 246 -12.77 1.23 2.54
CA SER A 246 -12.79 -0.08 3.18
C SER A 246 -11.80 -1.05 2.54
N PHE A 247 -11.41 -2.07 3.30
CA PHE A 247 -10.71 -3.26 2.79
C PHE A 247 -11.50 -4.53 3.18
N PRO A 248 -11.30 -5.64 2.45
CA PRO A 248 -11.81 -6.96 2.80
C PRO A 248 -11.57 -7.37 4.25
N VAL A 249 -12.59 -7.97 4.88
CA VAL A 249 -12.43 -8.64 6.18
C VAL A 249 -12.04 -10.10 5.97
N GLY A 250 -11.13 -10.64 6.79
CA GLY A 250 -10.77 -12.07 6.77
C GLY A 250 -9.84 -12.51 5.63
N ILE A 251 -9.33 -11.57 4.84
CA ILE A 251 -8.21 -11.79 3.92
C ILE A 251 -6.90 -11.45 4.67
N GLU A 252 -5.73 -11.95 4.26
CA GLU A 252 -4.45 -11.60 4.90
C GLU A 252 -4.02 -10.16 4.54
N ALA A 253 -2.81 -9.72 4.94
CA ALA A 253 -2.23 -8.39 4.70
C ALA A 253 -2.60 -7.73 3.34
N GLN A 254 -2.85 -6.42 3.30
CA GLN A 254 -3.29 -5.70 2.09
C GLN A 254 -2.73 -4.30 2.00
N ALA A 255 -2.59 -3.77 0.78
CA ALA A 255 -2.19 -2.39 0.56
C ALA A 255 -3.00 -1.70 -0.54
N VAL A 256 -2.94 -0.36 -0.60
CA VAL A 256 -3.51 0.40 -1.73
C VAL A 256 -2.74 0.11 -3.01
N PHE A 257 -1.40 0.16 -2.94
CA PHE A 257 -0.51 -0.40 -3.95
C PHE A 257 0.14 -1.65 -3.39
N ASP A 258 -0.28 -2.81 -3.90
CA ASP A 258 -0.01 -4.11 -3.30
C ASP A 258 0.79 -5.00 -4.27
N SER A 259 1.99 -5.39 -3.84
CA SER A 259 2.89 -6.27 -4.59
C SER A 259 2.57 -7.78 -4.47
N ARG A 260 1.50 -8.17 -3.74
CA ARG A 260 0.97 -9.55 -3.62
C ARG A 260 2.05 -10.61 -3.36
N GLU A 261 2.97 -10.27 -2.47
CA GLU A 261 4.15 -11.06 -2.04
C GLU A 261 5.17 -11.38 -3.13
N GLY A 262 5.31 -10.59 -4.18
CA GLY A 262 6.14 -11.05 -5.28
C GLY A 262 6.79 -10.00 -6.14
N GLY A 263 8.11 -9.88 -5.96
CA GLY A 263 9.10 -10.00 -7.04
C GLY A 263 9.07 -8.91 -8.11
N GLY A 264 10.01 -8.99 -9.04
CA GLY A 264 10.14 -8.01 -10.12
C GLY A 264 11.13 -6.90 -9.78
N ASP A 265 11.21 -5.90 -10.64
CA ASP A 265 12.17 -4.81 -10.52
C ASP A 265 11.78 -3.51 -11.26
N HIS A 266 12.52 -2.43 -10.99
CA HIS A 266 12.36 -1.13 -11.66
C HIS A 266 10.96 -0.53 -11.50
N LEU A 267 10.44 -0.54 -10.27
CA LEU A 267 9.14 0.04 -9.94
C LEU A 267 9.29 1.53 -9.62
N LEU A 268 8.47 2.40 -10.22
CA LEU A 268 8.39 3.82 -9.87
C LEU A 268 7.00 4.14 -9.33
N ILE A 269 6.90 4.50 -8.05
CA ILE A 269 5.68 4.98 -7.41
C ILE A 269 5.90 6.44 -7.02
N GLN A 270 5.32 7.38 -7.78
CA GLN A 270 5.63 8.80 -7.59
C GLN A 270 4.43 9.75 -7.57
N GLY A 271 4.45 10.74 -6.68
CA GLY A 271 3.48 11.83 -6.71
C GLY A 271 2.04 11.42 -6.41
N ASN A 272 1.81 10.23 -5.84
CA ASN A 272 0.45 9.74 -5.56
C ASN A 272 -0.05 10.29 -4.22
N THR A 273 -1.36 10.49 -4.12
CA THR A 273 -2.05 10.82 -2.87
C THR A 273 -2.90 9.62 -2.44
N ILE A 274 -2.66 9.12 -1.24
CA ILE A 274 -3.42 8.04 -0.60
C ILE A 274 -4.03 8.60 0.69
N ILE A 275 -5.35 8.62 0.75
CA ILE A 275 -6.13 9.07 1.89
C ILE A 275 -6.91 7.88 2.43
N SER A 276 -6.62 7.47 3.66
CA SER A 276 -7.42 6.45 4.35
C SER A 276 -8.47 7.08 5.25
N ARG A 277 -9.72 6.61 5.13
CA ARG A 277 -10.82 6.90 6.07
C ARG A 277 -11.10 5.72 7.01
N ILE A 278 -10.25 4.70 6.98
CA ILE A 278 -10.42 3.47 7.75
C ILE A 278 -9.81 3.67 9.13
N ASN A 279 -10.60 3.49 10.19
CA ASN A 279 -10.05 3.59 11.54
C ASN A 279 -9.46 2.23 11.98
N VAL A 280 -8.13 2.12 11.96
CA VAL A 280 -7.44 0.89 12.36
C VAL A 280 -7.31 0.70 13.88
N ASP A 281 -7.78 1.65 14.69
CA ASP A 281 -7.87 1.50 16.15
C ASP A 281 -9.17 0.82 16.61
N LEU A 282 -10.20 0.77 15.76
CA LEU A 282 -11.46 0.15 16.16
C LEU A 282 -11.29 -1.36 16.30
N PRO A 283 -11.97 -2.00 17.28
CA PRO A 283 -11.97 -3.44 17.41
C PRO A 283 -12.56 -4.02 16.13
N SER A 284 -11.69 -4.57 15.29
CA SER A 284 -12.16 -5.26 14.11
C SER A 284 -12.45 -6.72 14.46
N PRO A 285 -13.53 -7.32 13.93
CA PRO A 285 -13.73 -8.76 14.06
C PRO A 285 -12.45 -9.47 13.60
N SER A 286 -11.83 -10.17 14.54
CA SER A 286 -10.53 -10.82 14.36
C SER A 286 -10.60 -11.88 13.25
N PRO A 287 -9.51 -12.07 12.46
CA PRO A 287 -8.38 -11.16 12.28
C PRO A 287 -8.69 -10.17 11.15
N SER A 288 -8.58 -8.86 11.41
CA SER A 288 -8.41 -7.92 10.31
C SER A 288 -6.96 -7.88 9.89
N PRO A 289 -6.68 -8.01 8.58
CA PRO A 289 -5.33 -7.97 8.09
C PRO A 289 -4.66 -6.62 8.34
N PRO A 290 -3.33 -6.58 8.44
CA PRO A 290 -2.63 -5.31 8.44
C PRO A 290 -2.87 -4.60 7.09
N LEU A 291 -3.23 -3.32 7.18
CA LEU A 291 -3.53 -2.44 6.05
C LEU A 291 -2.38 -1.47 5.82
N TYR A 292 -1.89 -1.37 4.59
CA TYR A 292 -0.76 -0.52 4.24
C TYR A 292 -1.12 0.48 3.14
N GLY A 293 -0.43 1.62 3.11
CA GLY A 293 -0.52 2.53 1.96
C GLY A 293 0.14 1.89 0.74
N ILE A 294 1.42 1.60 0.86
CA ILE A 294 2.24 0.97 -0.17
C ILE A 294 2.93 -0.24 0.45
N TRP A 295 2.82 -1.39 -0.22
CA TRP A 295 3.50 -2.61 0.20
C TRP A 295 4.33 -3.19 -0.93
N ILE A 296 5.66 -3.18 -0.72
CA ILE A 296 6.65 -3.71 -1.64
C ILE A 296 7.30 -4.94 -1.01
N ASP A 297 7.09 -6.10 -1.62
CA ASP A 297 7.62 -7.38 -1.17
C ASP A 297 8.48 -8.01 -2.27
N ASN A 298 9.76 -8.23 -1.97
CA ASN A 298 10.73 -8.89 -2.85
C ASN A 298 10.96 -8.19 -4.21
N VAL A 299 10.65 -6.89 -4.33
CA VAL A 299 10.89 -6.08 -5.53
C VAL A 299 12.21 -5.33 -5.41
N SER A 300 13.08 -5.42 -6.42
CA SER A 300 14.35 -4.67 -6.44
C SER A 300 14.26 -3.41 -7.33
N ASP A 301 15.22 -2.49 -7.21
CA ASP A 301 15.28 -1.28 -8.04
C ASP A 301 13.99 -0.43 -7.96
N ALA A 302 13.39 -0.34 -6.78
CA ALA A 302 12.13 0.38 -6.57
C ALA A 302 12.39 1.80 -6.07
N VAL A 303 11.67 2.78 -6.62
CA VAL A 303 11.66 4.17 -6.18
C VAL A 303 10.25 4.55 -5.74
N VAL A 304 10.09 4.90 -4.47
CA VAL A 304 8.84 5.40 -3.88
C VAL A 304 9.07 6.85 -3.46
N ARG A 305 8.55 7.79 -4.23
CA ARG A 305 8.86 9.21 -4.01
C ARG A 305 7.71 10.19 -4.10
N GLN A 306 7.80 11.29 -3.35
CA GLN A 306 6.86 12.41 -3.49
C GLN A 306 5.39 11.99 -3.28
N ASN A 307 5.13 10.90 -2.56
CA ASN A 307 3.78 10.45 -2.28
C ASN A 307 3.27 11.09 -0.97
N ARG A 308 1.97 11.37 -0.91
CA ARG A 308 1.26 11.81 0.30
C ARG A 308 0.39 10.66 0.81
N ILE A 309 0.68 10.14 1.99
CA ILE A 309 -0.04 9.02 2.61
C ILE A 309 -0.58 9.48 3.97
N VAL A 310 -1.88 9.65 4.08
CA VAL A 310 -2.50 10.28 5.26
C VAL A 310 -3.81 9.60 5.66
N ALA A 311 -4.26 9.89 6.88
CA ALA A 311 -5.61 9.57 7.32
C ALA A 311 -6.49 10.81 7.47
N GLU A 312 -7.76 10.70 7.09
CA GLU A 312 -8.75 11.78 7.20
C GLU A 312 -10.03 11.29 7.89
N GLY A 313 -10.59 12.11 8.77
CA GLY A 313 -11.81 11.77 9.53
C GLY A 313 -11.63 10.69 10.60
N VAL A 314 -10.43 10.13 10.76
CA VAL A 314 -10.07 9.09 11.73
C VAL A 314 -8.76 9.44 12.44
N ALA A 315 -8.51 8.80 13.59
CA ALA A 315 -7.27 9.00 14.35
C ALA A 315 -6.06 8.42 13.62
N TYR A 316 -6.13 7.14 13.23
CA TYR A 316 -5.12 6.49 12.42
C TYR A 316 -5.74 5.63 11.32
N GLY A 317 -5.19 5.76 10.11
CA GLY A 317 -5.78 5.27 8.87
C GLY A 317 -5.27 3.91 8.38
N LEU A 318 -4.03 3.58 8.72
CA LEU A 318 -3.26 2.48 8.14
C LEU A 318 -2.32 1.90 9.21
N LYS A 319 -1.99 0.62 9.12
CA LYS A 319 -0.97 -0.02 9.96
C LYS A 319 0.42 0.53 9.62
N GLU A 320 0.78 0.61 8.35
CA GLU A 320 1.98 1.30 7.90
C GLU A 320 1.69 2.19 6.69
N GLY A 321 2.40 3.31 6.57
CA GLY A 321 2.35 4.12 5.36
C GLY A 321 3.01 3.37 4.20
N ILE A 322 4.28 2.98 4.40
CA ILE A 322 5.07 2.21 3.43
C ILE A 322 5.69 1.01 4.14
N ALA A 323 5.44 -0.19 3.62
CA ALA A 323 6.02 -1.44 4.10
C ALA A 323 6.97 -2.03 3.05
N LEU A 324 8.23 -2.26 3.43
CA LEU A 324 9.26 -2.88 2.61
C LEU A 324 9.61 -4.26 3.16
N LEU A 325 9.37 -5.31 2.38
CA LEU A 325 9.65 -6.69 2.74
C LEU A 325 10.63 -7.30 1.73
N GLY A 326 11.50 -8.17 2.22
CA GLY A 326 12.44 -8.88 1.36
C GLY A 326 13.09 -10.07 2.03
N SER A 327 13.42 -11.08 1.23
CA SER A 327 14.20 -12.24 1.64
C SER A 327 15.20 -12.65 0.56
N ASP A 328 16.22 -13.42 0.93
CA ASP A 328 17.06 -14.19 -0.01
C ASP A 328 17.67 -13.39 -1.19
N GLY A 329 18.15 -12.16 -0.98
CA GLY A 329 18.78 -11.36 -2.04
C GLY A 329 17.78 -10.58 -2.91
N LYS A 330 16.52 -10.48 -2.49
CA LYS A 330 15.44 -9.70 -3.12
C LYS A 330 15.08 -8.52 -2.22
N ALA A 331 14.56 -7.44 -2.81
CA ALA A 331 14.41 -6.12 -2.17
C ALA A 331 15.70 -5.28 -2.12
N LEU A 332 16.47 -5.30 -3.21
CA LEU A 332 17.71 -4.55 -3.36
C LEU A 332 17.47 -3.16 -3.95
N ARG A 333 18.29 -2.17 -3.55
CA ARG A 333 18.31 -0.83 -4.16
C ARG A 333 16.93 -0.18 -4.16
N ILE A 334 16.34 -0.07 -2.98
CA ILE A 334 15.05 0.59 -2.77
C ILE A 334 15.30 2.01 -2.28
N LEU A 335 14.74 3.00 -2.96
CA LEU A 335 14.77 4.40 -2.55
C LEU A 335 13.37 4.85 -2.14
N VAL A 336 13.19 5.22 -0.88
CA VAL A 336 11.97 5.86 -0.36
C VAL A 336 12.30 7.31 -0.05
N GLU A 337 11.90 8.23 -0.92
CA GLU A 337 12.33 9.62 -0.83
C GLU A 337 11.23 10.68 -0.89
N ALA A 338 11.37 11.78 -0.14
CA ALA A 338 10.48 12.94 -0.26
C ALA A 338 8.98 12.63 -0.10
N ASN A 339 8.62 11.59 0.67
CA ASN A 339 7.21 11.27 0.96
C ASN A 339 6.72 12.02 2.20
N LEU A 340 5.44 12.37 2.21
CA LEU A 340 4.71 12.88 3.37
C LEU A 340 3.85 11.75 3.94
N ILE A 341 4.10 11.31 5.17
CA ILE A 341 3.36 10.24 5.82
C ILE A 341 2.83 10.71 7.17
N SER A 342 1.53 10.62 7.40
CA SER A 342 0.96 10.98 8.71
C SER A 342 -0.25 10.15 9.12
N LYS A 343 -0.49 10.10 10.43
CA LYS A 343 -1.66 9.43 11.03
C LYS A 343 -1.79 7.96 10.60
N THR A 344 -0.66 7.26 10.56
CA THR A 344 -0.60 5.80 10.47
C THR A 344 -0.20 5.22 11.82
N ILE A 345 -0.26 3.90 12.00
CA ILE A 345 0.31 3.29 13.22
C ILE A 345 1.84 3.40 13.18
N HIS A 346 2.45 2.97 12.07
CA HIS A 346 3.87 3.17 11.79
C HIS A 346 4.04 3.92 10.46
N GLY A 347 5.07 4.75 10.32
CA GLY A 347 5.30 5.49 9.08
C GLY A 347 5.86 4.59 7.97
N ILE A 348 7.13 4.22 8.11
CA ILE A 348 7.85 3.33 7.20
C ILE A 348 8.33 2.09 7.97
N GLY A 349 7.92 0.90 7.55
CA GLY A 349 8.37 -0.39 8.07
C GLY A 349 9.35 -1.08 7.13
N ILE A 350 10.44 -1.63 7.67
CA ILE A 350 11.49 -2.32 6.90
C ILE A 350 11.75 -3.71 7.49
N HIS A 351 11.56 -4.72 6.64
CA HIS A 351 11.58 -6.15 6.92
C HIS A 351 12.34 -6.90 5.82
N THR A 352 13.57 -6.47 5.53
CA THR A 352 14.31 -6.91 4.35
C THR A 352 15.43 -7.90 4.68
N GLY A 353 15.58 -8.33 5.93
CA GLY A 353 16.63 -9.29 6.32
C GLY A 353 17.99 -8.65 6.61
N VAL A 354 18.89 -9.42 7.24
CA VAL A 354 20.06 -8.88 7.96
C VAL A 354 21.42 -9.16 7.31
N SER A 355 21.46 -9.72 6.10
CA SER A 355 22.75 -10.06 5.45
C SER A 355 22.77 -10.04 3.93
N THR A 356 21.63 -10.12 3.25
CA THR A 356 21.56 -10.35 1.79
C THR A 356 20.95 -9.19 1.00
N ASN A 357 20.35 -8.20 1.66
CA ASN A 357 19.52 -7.19 1.02
C ASN A 357 19.98 -5.73 1.28
N PRO A 358 21.18 -5.33 0.82
CA PRO A 358 21.66 -3.97 1.00
C PRO A 358 20.95 -2.96 0.08
N GLY A 359 21.12 -1.68 0.43
CA GLY A 359 20.78 -0.56 -0.46
C GLY A 359 19.35 -0.03 -0.30
N VAL A 360 18.71 -0.27 0.84
CA VAL A 360 17.49 0.47 1.22
C VAL A 360 17.89 1.86 1.71
N GLN A 361 17.36 2.90 1.06
CA GLN A 361 17.60 4.30 1.39
C GLN A 361 16.29 4.99 1.70
N ILE A 362 16.16 5.53 2.91
CA ILE A 362 15.01 6.29 3.37
C ILE A 362 15.47 7.74 3.52
N SER A 363 15.09 8.61 2.59
CA SER A 363 15.64 9.96 2.55
C SER A 363 14.63 11.09 2.36
N ARG A 364 14.85 12.25 2.98
CA ARG A 364 14.03 13.45 2.73
C ARG A 364 12.54 13.29 3.02
N ASN A 365 12.13 12.27 3.78
CA ASN A 365 10.71 12.06 4.09
C ASN A 365 10.29 12.97 5.25
N VAL A 366 9.05 13.44 5.18
CA VAL A 366 8.38 14.15 6.27
C VAL A 366 7.37 13.18 6.88
N ILE A 367 7.60 12.77 8.13
CA ILE A 367 6.76 11.77 8.79
C ILE A 367 6.30 12.32 10.13
N LEU A 368 4.99 12.38 10.33
CA LEU A 368 4.44 13.08 11.49
C LEU A 368 3.17 12.45 12.07
N ASP A 369 2.98 12.65 13.38
CA ASP A 369 1.76 12.27 14.10
C ASP A 369 1.30 10.81 13.81
N ASN A 370 2.27 9.89 13.74
CA ASN A 370 1.98 8.46 13.70
C ASN A 370 1.85 7.93 15.12
N ARG A 371 1.03 6.89 15.29
CA ARG A 371 0.71 6.37 16.63
C ARG A 371 1.95 5.87 17.36
N ASN A 372 2.81 5.15 16.64
CA ASN A 372 3.99 4.48 17.18
C ASN A 372 5.25 5.01 16.50
N GLU A 373 5.96 4.21 15.71
CA GLU A 373 7.21 4.62 15.10
C GLU A 373 7.03 5.38 13.79
N HIS A 374 7.82 6.44 13.58
CA HIS A 374 7.89 7.09 12.27
C HIS A 374 8.65 6.20 11.28
N ILE A 375 9.79 5.64 11.71
CA ILE A 375 10.54 4.65 10.94
C ILE A 375 10.87 3.46 11.85
N PHE A 376 10.59 2.27 11.37
CA PHE A 376 10.82 1.06 12.12
C PHE A 376 11.50 0.01 11.22
N VAL A 377 12.63 -0.53 11.72
CA VAL A 377 13.39 -1.59 11.06
C VAL A 377 13.41 -2.81 11.96
N SER A 378 12.71 -3.87 11.53
CA SER A 378 12.68 -5.15 12.24
C SER A 378 13.78 -6.11 11.82
N ASP A 379 14.21 -5.96 10.56
CA ASP A 379 15.19 -6.78 9.86
C ASP A 379 15.79 -5.93 8.75
N GLY A 380 17.07 -5.60 8.84
CA GLY A 380 17.71 -4.74 7.83
C GLY A 380 19.22 -4.87 7.77
N TYR A 381 19.74 -4.76 6.55
CA TYR A 381 21.17 -4.79 6.25
C TYR A 381 21.56 -3.58 5.42
N GLN A 382 22.52 -2.78 5.89
CA GLN A 382 22.99 -1.57 5.18
C GLN A 382 21.85 -0.62 4.77
N VAL A 383 20.92 -0.38 5.71
CA VAL A 383 19.84 0.61 5.56
C VAL A 383 20.38 1.99 5.87
N ARG A 384 20.16 2.97 4.98
CA ARG A 384 20.50 4.39 5.22
C ARG A 384 19.23 5.19 5.46
N ILE A 385 19.15 5.84 6.62
CA ILE A 385 18.06 6.73 7.03
C ILE A 385 18.63 8.14 7.12
N THR A 386 18.34 8.99 6.14
CA THR A 386 19.03 10.27 5.96
C THR A 386 18.13 11.45 5.65
N ASN A 387 18.40 12.64 6.18
CA ASN A 387 17.64 13.86 5.84
C ASN A 387 16.13 13.78 6.07
N ASN A 388 15.65 12.91 6.96
CA ASN A 388 14.23 12.84 7.25
C ASN A 388 13.86 13.83 8.36
N LEU A 389 12.68 14.42 8.23
CA LEU A 389 12.06 15.26 9.24
C LEU A 389 10.93 14.48 9.92
N LEU A 390 11.15 14.11 11.18
CA LEU A 390 10.24 13.27 11.96
C LEU A 390 9.74 14.06 13.17
N PHE A 391 8.44 14.27 13.31
CA PHE A 391 7.91 15.07 14.42
C PHE A 391 6.48 14.74 14.81
N GLY A 392 6.04 15.30 15.94
CA GLY A 392 4.67 15.15 16.41
C GLY A 392 4.54 14.15 17.54
N TRP A 393 3.31 13.77 17.85
CA TRP A 393 3.05 12.88 18.98
C TRP A 393 3.28 11.42 18.59
N ILE A 394 3.94 10.66 19.48
CA ILE A 394 4.02 9.21 19.45
C ILE A 394 3.64 8.63 20.81
N ASN A 395 3.17 7.38 20.83
CA ASN A 395 2.80 6.70 22.06
C ASN A 395 3.98 6.51 23.03
N PRO A 396 3.72 6.43 24.34
CA PRO A 396 4.70 5.94 25.31
C PRO A 396 5.31 4.59 24.90
N HIS A 397 6.59 4.44 25.21
CA HIS A 397 7.50 3.34 24.91
C HIS A 397 7.81 3.12 23.42
N GLN A 398 7.36 4.03 22.55
CA GLN A 398 7.67 4.01 21.12
C GLN A 398 8.86 4.95 20.82
N ALA A 399 9.35 4.92 19.58
CA ALA A 399 10.47 5.74 19.14
C ALA A 399 10.20 6.45 17.82
N GLY A 400 10.83 7.60 17.58
CA GLY A 400 10.84 8.20 16.24
C GLY A 400 11.44 7.24 15.22
N ILE A 401 12.61 6.66 15.56
CA ILE A 401 13.25 5.58 14.81
C ILE A 401 13.49 4.39 15.75
N LEU A 402 13.00 3.21 15.40
CA LEU A 402 13.28 1.96 16.11
C LEU A 402 14.04 0.97 15.23
N LEU A 403 15.16 0.45 15.74
CA LEU A 403 15.92 -0.62 15.11
C LEU A 403 15.94 -1.86 16.01
N TYR A 404 15.59 -3.02 15.48
CA TYR A 404 15.99 -4.30 16.06
C TYR A 404 16.31 -5.30 14.96
N ASN A 405 17.17 -6.27 15.27
CA ASN A 405 17.72 -7.24 14.30
C ASN A 405 18.27 -6.56 13.03
N THR A 406 19.34 -5.79 13.16
CA THR A 406 19.93 -5.06 12.02
C THR A 406 21.45 -5.21 11.96
N ASP A 407 22.06 -4.99 10.81
CA ASP A 407 23.51 -4.82 10.66
C ASP A 407 23.83 -3.64 9.72
N GLN A 408 24.73 -2.77 10.17
CA GLN A 408 25.24 -1.61 9.42
C GLN A 408 24.16 -0.60 9.02
N VAL A 409 23.21 -0.31 9.92
CA VAL A 409 22.25 0.78 9.72
C VAL A 409 22.91 2.13 10.01
N GLU A 410 22.66 3.10 9.13
CA GLU A 410 23.14 4.47 9.25
C GLU A 410 21.96 5.43 9.45
N ILE A 411 21.99 6.21 10.53
CA ILE A 411 21.03 7.27 10.83
C ILE A 411 21.80 8.59 10.81
N ILE A 412 21.75 9.30 9.68
CA ILE A 412 22.63 10.44 9.41
C ILE A 412 21.82 11.66 9.01
N ASN A 413 22.10 12.83 9.57
CA ASN A 413 21.48 14.08 9.13
C ASN A 413 19.95 14.07 9.18
N ASN A 414 19.33 13.51 10.23
CA ASN A 414 17.87 13.59 10.41
C ASN A 414 17.51 14.66 11.46
N THR A 415 16.32 15.23 11.36
CA THR A 415 15.75 16.14 12.37
C THR A 415 14.55 15.46 13.04
N LEU A 416 14.69 15.12 14.32
CA LEU A 416 13.70 14.40 15.12
C LEU A 416 13.21 15.30 16.26
N VAL A 417 11.95 15.73 16.17
CA VAL A 417 11.33 16.61 17.17
C VAL A 417 10.18 15.91 17.88
N GLY A 418 10.47 15.46 19.09
CA GLY A 418 9.50 14.80 19.96
C GLY A 418 8.65 15.77 20.78
N ARG A 419 7.82 15.18 21.64
CA ARG A 419 7.20 15.87 22.77
C ARG A 419 7.72 15.23 24.05
N PRO A 420 8.23 16.00 25.02
CA PRO A 420 8.97 15.41 26.12
C PRO A 420 7.99 14.68 27.04
N ALA A 421 8.07 13.36 27.04
CA ALA A 421 7.42 12.46 27.98
C ALA A 421 8.44 11.41 28.43
N ALA A 422 8.32 10.92 29.68
CA ALA A 422 9.33 10.04 30.29
C ALA A 422 9.52 8.68 29.60
N ALA A 423 8.67 8.33 28.65
CA ALA A 423 8.66 7.03 27.98
C ALA A 423 8.78 7.11 26.45
N VAL A 424 9.10 8.26 25.84
CA VAL A 424 9.28 8.33 24.37
C VAL A 424 10.74 8.50 24.00
N HIS A 425 11.15 7.85 22.90
CA HIS A 425 12.56 7.81 22.48
C HIS A 425 12.75 8.45 21.10
N GLY A 426 13.85 9.16 20.87
CA GLY A 426 14.17 9.66 19.53
C GLY A 426 14.58 8.51 18.62
N ILE A 427 15.69 7.87 18.97
CA ILE A 427 16.24 6.69 18.32
C ILE A 427 16.36 5.60 19.37
N ALA A 428 15.73 4.45 19.15
CA ALA A 428 15.86 3.27 20.00
C ALA A 428 16.54 2.12 19.25
N VAL A 429 17.56 1.53 19.88
CA VAL A 429 18.36 0.46 19.29
C VAL A 429 18.27 -0.82 20.11
N GLY A 430 17.92 -1.91 19.45
CA GLY A 430 17.71 -3.23 20.01
C GLY A 430 16.31 -3.44 20.58
N ASN A 431 15.98 -4.70 20.84
CA ASN A 431 14.77 -5.08 21.56
C ASN A 431 15.06 -6.36 22.37
N PRO A 432 15.15 -6.28 23.72
CA PRO A 432 15.59 -7.39 24.55
C PRO A 432 14.77 -8.66 24.32
N GLY A 433 15.44 -9.77 24.03
CA GLY A 433 14.80 -11.05 23.73
C GLY A 433 14.19 -11.18 22.33
N VAL A 434 14.23 -10.11 21.51
CA VAL A 434 13.72 -10.11 20.13
C VAL A 434 14.87 -10.05 19.12
N GLY A 435 15.74 -9.05 19.20
CA GLY A 435 16.78 -8.87 18.19
C GLY A 435 17.86 -7.85 18.56
N THR A 436 19.03 -8.03 17.95
CA THR A 436 20.23 -7.22 18.18
C THR A 436 20.57 -6.41 16.95
N SER A 437 21.02 -5.17 17.13
CA SER A 437 21.54 -4.32 16.05
C SER A 437 23.05 -4.21 16.11
N ARG A 438 23.75 -4.38 14.98
CA ARG A 438 25.21 -4.39 14.89
C ARG A 438 25.73 -3.27 14.01
N LYS A 439 26.90 -2.73 14.38
CA LYS A 439 27.64 -1.69 13.64
C LYS A 439 26.75 -0.49 13.27
N VAL A 440 25.86 -0.08 14.16
CA VAL A 440 24.97 1.06 13.94
C VAL A 440 25.79 2.35 13.93
N ARG A 441 25.51 3.25 12.99
CA ARG A 441 26.10 4.60 12.92
C ARG A 441 25.00 5.64 13.14
N ILE A 442 25.19 6.55 14.09
CA ILE A 442 24.24 7.63 14.39
C ILE A 442 25.00 8.95 14.45
N LYS A 443 24.90 9.79 13.41
CA LYS A 443 25.61 11.07 13.42
C LYS A 443 24.92 12.22 12.73
N ASN A 444 25.35 13.43 13.05
CA ASN A 444 24.81 14.65 12.46
C ASN A 444 23.28 14.80 12.62
N ASN A 445 22.63 14.19 13.62
CA ASN A 445 21.19 14.33 13.78
C ASN A 445 20.84 15.47 14.75
N ILE A 446 19.72 16.15 14.52
CA ILE A 446 19.08 17.02 15.52
C ILE A 446 18.03 16.20 16.26
N LEU A 447 18.15 16.09 17.59
CA LEU A 447 17.25 15.31 18.46
C LEU A 447 16.73 16.19 19.59
N VAL A 448 15.45 16.54 19.51
CA VAL A 448 14.84 17.56 20.37
C VAL A 448 13.62 17.02 21.10
N ASN A 449 13.49 17.33 22.39
CA ASN A 449 12.30 17.06 23.21
C ASN A 449 11.91 15.58 23.37
N TRP A 450 12.87 14.70 23.57
CA TRP A 450 12.66 13.28 23.84
C TRP A 450 12.81 12.93 25.32
N GLY A 451 12.13 11.87 25.78
CA GLY A 451 12.46 11.26 27.07
C GLY A 451 13.92 10.80 27.06
N GLU A 452 14.26 10.01 26.04
CA GLU A 452 15.65 9.66 25.74
C GLU A 452 15.91 9.91 24.26
N ALA A 453 16.89 10.75 23.92
CA ALA A 453 17.19 11.04 22.52
C ALA A 453 17.73 9.80 21.80
N ILE A 454 18.70 9.12 22.39
CA ILE A 454 19.26 7.87 21.89
C ILE A 454 19.24 6.82 23.00
N GLN A 455 18.48 5.75 22.78
CA GLN A 455 18.36 4.62 23.70
C GLN A 455 19.10 3.40 23.15
N ASN A 456 20.01 2.84 23.95
CA ASN A 456 20.62 1.54 23.69
C ASN A 456 20.00 0.48 24.61
N ARG A 457 19.05 -0.31 24.10
CA ARG A 457 18.41 -1.37 24.90
C ARG A 457 19.38 -2.53 25.10
N GLU A 458 19.31 -3.19 26.26
CA GLU A 458 20.19 -4.32 26.63
C GLU A 458 19.93 -5.57 25.75
N SER A 459 20.43 -5.54 24.51
CA SER A 459 20.22 -6.57 23.49
C SER A 459 21.54 -7.02 22.83
N GLY A 460 22.68 -6.63 23.40
CA GLY A 460 24.01 -6.93 22.85
C GLY A 460 24.35 -6.13 21.59
N ASN A 461 23.81 -4.91 21.46
CA ASN A 461 24.01 -4.06 20.29
C ASN A 461 25.48 -3.63 20.15
N SER A 462 25.91 -3.32 18.92
CA SER A 462 27.20 -2.69 18.67
C SER A 462 27.07 -1.46 17.78
N PHE A 463 27.93 -0.48 18.04
CA PHE A 463 27.95 0.79 17.35
C PHE A 463 29.28 0.95 16.61
N ALA A 464 29.22 1.40 15.36
CA ALA A 464 30.40 1.82 14.61
C ALA A 464 30.80 3.25 15.00
N GLU A 465 29.80 4.11 15.21
CA GLU A 465 30.00 5.52 15.52
C GLU A 465 28.71 6.14 16.07
N VAL A 466 28.82 6.98 17.10
CA VAL A 466 27.76 7.89 17.53
C VAL A 466 28.39 9.24 17.80
N SER A 467 28.15 10.26 16.98
CA SER A 467 28.93 11.52 17.01
C SER A 467 28.17 12.70 16.38
N HIS A 468 28.60 13.93 16.64
CA HIS A 468 28.16 15.15 15.96
C HIS A 468 26.63 15.38 15.92
N ASN A 469 25.89 14.86 16.90
CA ASN A 469 24.46 15.11 17.05
C ASN A 469 24.23 16.38 17.87
N LEU A 470 23.13 17.06 17.60
CA LEU A 470 22.67 18.21 18.36
C LEU A 470 21.47 17.81 19.22
N PHE A 471 21.58 18.04 20.51
CA PHE A 471 20.55 17.70 21.48
C PHE A 471 19.96 18.95 22.12
N SER A 472 18.63 19.00 22.31
CA SER A 472 17.99 20.08 23.08
C SER A 472 16.69 19.61 23.73
N GLY A 473 16.44 20.00 24.97
CA GLY A 473 15.16 19.73 25.66
C GLY A 473 14.87 18.26 25.95
N ASN A 474 15.84 17.35 25.82
CA ASN A 474 15.68 15.93 26.16
C ASN A 474 15.81 15.72 27.67
N LEU A 475 15.10 14.74 28.24
CA LEU A 475 15.35 14.36 29.64
C LEU A 475 16.71 13.66 29.79
N LYS A 476 17.10 12.89 28.76
CA LYS A 476 18.40 12.24 28.64
C LYS A 476 18.84 12.19 27.19
N ASN A 477 20.11 12.51 26.91
CA ASN A 477 20.65 12.40 25.55
C ASN A 477 20.99 10.94 25.20
N TYR A 478 21.55 10.18 26.15
CA TYR A 478 21.93 8.77 25.96
C TYR A 478 21.40 7.90 27.09
N ASP A 479 20.74 6.79 26.80
CA ASP A 479 20.26 5.83 27.81
C ASP A 479 21.03 4.50 27.85
N LEU A 480 21.39 4.12 29.10
CA LEU A 480 22.19 2.98 29.58
C LEU A 480 23.61 2.82 28.96
N GLU A 481 24.27 1.66 29.16
CA GLU A 481 25.74 1.43 29.06
C GLU A 481 26.46 2.40 28.10
N PRO A 482 27.56 3.06 28.51
CA PRO A 482 28.23 4.07 27.70
C PRO A 482 28.37 3.59 26.25
N ILE A 483 27.66 4.26 25.36
CA ILE A 483 27.71 3.95 23.93
C ILE A 483 29.15 4.26 23.50
N PRO A 484 29.95 3.25 23.07
CA PRO A 484 31.36 3.48 22.77
C PRO A 484 31.54 4.56 21.71
N GLY A 485 32.35 5.59 22.02
CA GLY A 485 32.62 6.71 21.12
C GLY A 485 31.58 7.84 21.12
N ALA A 486 30.45 7.69 21.83
CA ALA A 486 29.43 8.74 21.96
C ALA A 486 29.99 9.99 22.67
N GLY A 487 29.54 11.17 22.27
CA GLY A 487 29.96 12.46 22.82
C GLY A 487 30.87 13.27 21.88
N ALA A 488 31.52 12.62 20.90
CA ALA A 488 32.47 13.30 20.02
C ALA A 488 31.74 14.27 19.07
N GLY A 489 32.05 15.57 19.16
CA GLY A 489 31.47 16.60 18.28
C GLY A 489 30.01 16.95 18.55
N ASP A 490 29.36 16.30 19.52
CA ASP A 490 27.96 16.59 19.85
C ASP A 490 27.79 18.01 20.42
N ARG A 491 26.63 18.63 20.15
CA ARG A 491 26.24 19.97 20.62
C ARG A 491 24.99 19.87 21.50
N SER A 492 24.78 20.81 22.42
CA SER A 492 23.67 20.75 23.40
C SER A 492 22.93 22.08 23.59
N ASP A 493 22.76 22.80 22.48
CA ASP A 493 22.11 24.11 22.43
C ASP A 493 20.80 24.04 21.62
N PRO A 494 19.87 24.98 21.81
CA PRO A 494 18.65 25.03 21.01
C PRO A 494 18.96 25.05 19.50
N PRO A 495 18.26 24.27 18.66
CA PRO A 495 18.57 24.10 17.23
C PRO A 495 18.28 25.34 16.38
N GLY A 496 17.67 26.40 16.93
CA GLY A 496 17.42 27.64 16.20
C GLY A 496 16.50 27.48 14.98
N PHE A 497 15.44 26.68 15.08
CA PHE A 497 14.43 26.52 14.01
C PHE A 497 13.70 27.83 13.67
N ASN A 498 13.22 27.97 12.43
CA ASN A 498 12.52 29.16 11.94
C ASN A 498 11.15 29.39 12.61
N ASP A 499 10.22 28.44 12.51
CA ASP A 499 8.93 28.50 13.19
C ASP A 499 8.33 27.10 13.49
N PRO A 500 8.74 26.47 14.60
CA PRO A 500 8.21 25.17 15.02
C PRO A 500 6.69 25.14 15.26
N ALA A 501 6.04 26.29 15.52
CA ALA A 501 4.62 26.33 15.81
C ALA A 501 3.76 26.03 14.57
N VAL A 502 4.31 26.22 13.37
CA VAL A 502 3.71 25.87 12.08
C VAL A 502 4.42 24.70 11.39
N ASN A 503 5.23 23.94 12.14
CA ASN A 503 6.07 22.84 11.66
C ASN A 503 7.17 23.25 10.66
N ASP A 504 7.64 24.49 10.75
CA ASP A 504 8.80 24.95 9.99
C ASP A 504 10.09 24.72 10.81
N TYR A 505 10.77 23.62 10.47
CA TYR A 505 11.98 23.15 11.14
C TYR A 505 13.27 23.48 10.38
N HIS A 506 13.23 24.38 9.40
CA HIS A 506 14.46 24.89 8.79
C HIS A 506 15.30 25.61 9.84
N ILE A 507 16.61 25.48 9.77
CA ILE A 507 17.53 26.11 10.72
C ILE A 507 17.82 27.55 10.31
N ARG A 508 17.95 28.43 11.30
CA ARG A 508 18.28 29.85 11.10
C ARG A 508 19.80 30.06 11.07
N PRO A 509 20.29 31.22 10.58
CA PRO A 509 21.73 31.48 10.47
C PRO A 509 22.48 31.49 11.81
N ASP A 510 21.78 31.72 12.93
CA ASP A 510 22.34 31.72 14.29
C ASP A 510 22.32 30.34 14.95
N SER A 511 21.87 29.31 14.22
CA SER A 511 21.73 27.97 14.76
C SER A 511 23.08 27.34 15.10
N PRO A 512 23.21 26.67 16.26
CA PRO A 512 24.35 25.84 16.57
C PRO A 512 24.40 24.55 15.74
N ALA A 513 23.46 24.31 14.81
CA ALA A 513 23.60 23.26 13.81
C ALA A 513 24.54 23.66 12.66
N VAL A 514 24.65 24.97 12.39
CA VAL A 514 25.39 25.51 11.25
C VAL A 514 26.88 25.19 11.36
N ASP A 515 27.46 24.75 10.23
CA ASP A 515 28.84 24.31 10.05
C ASP A 515 29.31 23.32 11.14
N GLY A 516 28.37 22.52 11.68
CA GLY A 516 28.59 21.70 12.88
C GLY A 516 28.69 20.20 12.68
N GLY A 517 28.31 19.72 11.50
CA GLY A 517 28.32 18.31 11.14
C GLY A 517 29.69 17.81 10.73
N ASP A 518 29.89 16.51 10.86
CA ASP A 518 31.00 15.78 10.27
C ASP A 518 30.76 15.59 8.76
N PRO A 519 31.66 16.05 7.87
CA PRO A 519 31.47 15.96 6.41
C PRO A 519 31.72 14.56 5.82
N THR A 520 32.11 13.56 6.62
CA THR A 520 32.44 12.23 6.09
C THR A 520 31.19 11.36 5.85
N GLU A 521 31.12 10.67 4.71
CA GLU A 521 30.05 9.70 4.36
C GLU A 521 28.60 10.25 4.42
N ILE A 522 28.44 11.57 4.23
CA ILE A 522 27.15 12.28 4.27
C ILE A 522 26.38 12.28 2.94
N PRO A 523 25.05 12.49 2.95
CA PRO A 523 24.25 12.67 1.74
C PRO A 523 24.66 13.93 0.95
N ALA A 524 24.54 13.89 -0.38
CA ALA A 524 24.96 15.00 -1.25
C ALA A 524 23.99 16.20 -1.29
N VAL A 525 22.77 16.00 -0.83
CA VAL A 525 21.73 17.04 -0.74
C VAL A 525 21.05 16.97 0.62
N ASP A 526 20.30 17.99 1.02
CA ASP A 526 19.50 18.04 2.24
C ASP A 526 18.02 17.63 1.99
N ILE A 527 17.10 17.99 2.91
CA ILE A 527 15.67 17.67 2.80
C ILE A 527 14.96 18.38 1.65
N ASP A 528 15.32 19.62 1.34
CA ASP A 528 14.77 20.42 0.23
C ASP A 528 15.46 20.15 -1.11
N GLY A 529 16.52 19.34 -1.09
CA GLY A 529 17.32 19.02 -2.28
C GLY A 529 18.41 20.04 -2.58
N GLN A 530 18.75 20.89 -1.61
CA GLN A 530 19.86 21.83 -1.70
C GLN A 530 21.20 21.09 -1.56
N PRO A 531 22.28 21.51 -2.24
CA PRO A 531 23.58 20.85 -2.15
C PRO A 531 24.16 20.87 -0.73
N ARG A 532 24.85 19.79 -0.34
CA ARG A 532 25.53 19.69 0.95
C ARG A 532 27.05 19.52 0.75
N PRO A 533 27.92 20.31 1.41
CA PRO A 533 27.59 21.47 2.27
C PRO A 533 27.13 22.69 1.47
N GLU A 534 26.28 23.51 2.08
CA GLU A 534 26.00 24.88 1.66
C GLU A 534 26.63 25.88 2.63
N GLY A 535 27.89 26.25 2.41
CA GLY A 535 28.61 27.13 3.33
C GLY A 535 30.04 26.67 3.60
N ASN A 536 30.51 26.83 4.84
CA ASN A 536 31.89 26.48 5.21
C ASN A 536 32.03 25.02 5.66
N GLY A 537 30.93 24.39 6.05
CA GLY A 537 30.86 23.04 6.56
C GLY A 537 29.47 22.46 6.36
N VAL A 538 29.30 21.22 6.79
CA VAL A 538 28.01 20.52 6.75
C VAL A 538 27.23 20.89 8.01
N ASP A 539 25.93 21.07 7.89
CA ASP A 539 25.05 21.37 9.01
C ASP A 539 24.53 20.09 9.69
N ILE A 540 24.33 20.15 11.00
CA ILE A 540 23.67 19.06 11.74
C ILE A 540 22.18 19.07 11.41
N GLY A 541 21.58 17.90 11.20
CA GLY A 541 20.15 17.75 10.91
C GLY A 541 19.84 17.59 9.44
N ALA A 542 18.53 17.59 9.13
CA ALA A 542 17.99 17.31 7.81
C ALA A 542 18.13 18.47 6.81
N ASP A 543 18.25 19.69 7.31
CA ASP A 543 18.30 20.94 6.56
C ASP A 543 19.73 21.47 6.51
N GLU A 544 20.13 22.09 5.40
CA GLU A 544 21.30 22.97 5.33
C GLU A 544 20.83 24.42 5.39
N PHE A 545 21.50 25.25 6.19
CA PHE A 545 21.19 26.66 6.22
C PHE A 545 21.55 27.30 4.87
N SER A 546 20.52 27.56 4.08
CA SER A 546 20.66 28.25 2.80
C SER A 546 20.23 29.71 2.90
N THR A 547 20.94 30.58 2.17
CA THR A 547 20.48 31.95 1.88
C THR A 547 19.65 32.03 0.59
N GLN A 548 19.54 30.92 -0.15
CA GLN A 548 18.68 30.79 -1.31
C GLN A 548 17.22 30.59 -0.86
N PRO A 549 16.24 31.10 -1.62
CA PRO A 549 14.83 30.82 -1.33
C PRO A 549 14.54 29.32 -1.41
N VAL A 550 13.97 28.76 -0.34
CA VAL A 550 13.57 27.35 -0.24
C VAL A 550 12.59 26.99 -1.36
N GLN A 551 12.85 25.92 -2.11
CA GLN A 551 11.82 25.28 -2.94
C GLN A 551 10.95 24.43 -2.02
N MET A 552 10.03 25.07 -1.28
CA MET A 552 9.14 24.36 -0.37
C MET A 552 8.46 23.17 -1.07
N LEU A 553 8.60 21.97 -0.51
CA LEU A 553 7.66 20.89 -0.77
C LEU A 553 6.25 21.43 -0.44
N PRO A 554 5.23 21.18 -1.28
CA PRO A 554 3.91 21.76 -1.09
C PRO A 554 3.38 21.40 0.32
N PRO A 555 2.92 22.40 1.10
CA PRO A 555 2.42 22.13 2.45
C PRO A 555 1.22 21.18 2.38
N PRO A 556 1.02 20.30 3.38
CA PRO A 556 -0.23 19.57 3.49
C PRO A 556 -1.39 20.57 3.51
N PRO A 557 -2.49 20.32 2.76
CA PRO A 557 -3.65 21.19 2.81
C PRO A 557 -4.16 21.28 4.27
N PRO A 558 -4.65 22.45 4.70
CA PRO A 558 -5.08 22.67 6.07
C PRO A 558 -6.17 21.64 6.43
N SER A 559 -5.99 20.93 7.54
CA SER A 559 -7.05 20.08 8.07
C SER A 559 -8.21 20.96 8.49
N THR A 560 -9.31 20.96 7.74
CA THR A 560 -10.55 21.56 8.20
C THR A 560 -11.04 20.83 9.45
N PRO A 561 -11.22 21.48 10.61
CA PRO A 561 -11.80 20.82 11.76
C PRO A 561 -13.27 20.53 11.49
N SER A 562 -13.62 19.26 11.27
CA SER A 562 -15.01 18.82 11.30
C SER A 562 -15.47 18.79 12.76
N VAL A 563 -16.20 19.83 13.16
CA VAL A 563 -16.91 19.86 14.44
C VAL A 563 -18.14 18.98 14.32
N ALA A 564 -18.14 17.85 15.02
CA ALA A 564 -19.36 17.13 15.40
C ALA A 564 -19.32 16.86 16.92
N PRO A 565 -20.46 16.97 17.63
CA PRO A 565 -20.47 17.12 19.08
C PRO A 565 -20.14 15.81 19.80
N SER A 566 -19.36 15.93 20.87
CA SER A 566 -19.10 14.87 21.85
C SER A 566 -20.36 14.60 22.67
N PRO A 567 -20.75 13.33 22.91
CA PRO A 567 -21.47 12.99 24.12
C PRO A 567 -20.48 12.70 25.25
N ASP A 568 -20.81 13.30 26.38
CA ASP A 568 -20.19 13.18 27.68
C ASP A 568 -20.41 11.77 28.26
N SER A 569 -19.38 11.14 28.84
CA SER A 569 -19.57 10.20 29.94
C SER A 569 -18.29 10.01 30.76
N THR A 570 -18.45 10.32 32.03
CA THR A 570 -17.53 10.28 33.16
C THR A 570 -17.09 8.87 33.61
N ASN A 571 -15.88 8.85 34.21
CA ASN A 571 -15.36 7.99 35.28
C ASN A 571 -14.72 6.63 34.95
N GLY A 572 -13.49 6.46 35.45
CA GLY A 572 -12.89 5.17 35.78
C GLY A 572 -11.36 5.15 35.69
N GLU A 573 -10.66 5.61 36.75
CA GLU A 573 -9.24 5.32 36.95
C GLU A 573 -8.98 3.81 36.93
N GLY A 574 -8.00 3.39 36.13
CA GLY A 574 -7.51 2.01 36.09
C GLY A 574 -6.17 1.96 35.38
N ALA A 575 -5.10 1.81 36.15
CA ALA A 575 -3.75 1.57 35.64
C ALA A 575 -3.71 0.31 34.76
N VAL A 576 -3.17 0.42 33.55
CA VAL A 576 -2.92 -0.74 32.69
C VAL A 576 -1.43 -0.77 32.31
N SER A 577 -0.83 -1.88 32.69
CA SER A 577 0.55 -2.31 32.45
C SER A 577 0.91 -2.34 30.97
N GLY A 578 2.17 -2.00 30.68
CA GLY A 578 2.75 -1.97 29.34
C GLY A 578 2.57 -3.28 28.57
N GLY A 579 2.06 -3.14 27.35
CA GLY A 579 2.02 -4.19 26.34
C GLY A 579 3.14 -3.99 25.33
N PHE A 580 4.21 -4.78 25.45
CA PHE A 580 5.15 -5.03 24.36
C PHE A 580 4.53 -6.10 23.46
N GLY A 581 4.15 -5.72 22.25
CA GLY A 581 3.51 -6.63 21.29
C GLY A 581 3.74 -6.19 19.85
N CYS A 582 4.99 -6.30 19.38
CA CYS A 582 5.30 -6.32 17.94
C CYS A 582 4.92 -7.70 17.40
N GLY A 583 3.78 -7.81 16.73
CA GLY A 583 3.53 -8.94 15.83
C GLY A 583 4.44 -8.80 14.62
N GLN A 584 5.25 -9.83 14.35
CA GLN A 584 6.06 -9.93 13.14
C GLN A 584 5.13 -9.96 11.91
N VAL A 585 5.43 -9.15 10.89
CA VAL A 585 4.78 -9.26 9.58
C VAL A 585 5.26 -10.57 8.95
N GLN A 586 4.35 -11.53 8.77
CA GLN A 586 4.67 -12.80 8.10
C GLN A 586 4.37 -12.68 6.60
N PRO A 587 5.21 -13.23 5.70
CA PRO A 587 4.84 -13.45 4.31
C PRO A 587 3.59 -14.33 4.24
N ARG A 588 2.66 -14.11 3.30
CA ARG A 588 1.60 -15.11 3.08
C ARG A 588 2.24 -16.40 2.56
N SER A 589 1.59 -17.54 2.77
CA SER A 589 2.08 -18.84 2.32
C SER A 589 1.10 -19.47 1.33
N ASP A 590 1.63 -19.94 0.20
CA ASP A 590 0.83 -20.64 -0.81
C ASP A 590 0.46 -22.08 -0.36
N GLY A 591 -0.81 -22.29 0.02
CA GLY A 591 -1.48 -23.60 -0.05
C GLY A 591 -2.02 -24.21 1.26
N PRO A 592 -3.05 -25.08 1.20
CA PRO A 592 -3.81 -25.47 2.37
C PRO A 592 -3.15 -26.64 3.10
N ARG A 593 -2.70 -26.44 4.35
CA ARG A 593 -2.56 -27.52 5.34
C ARG A 593 -2.96 -27.03 6.73
N PRO A 594 -3.72 -27.84 7.50
CA PRO A 594 -4.15 -27.49 8.85
C PRO A 594 -3.03 -27.77 9.85
N GLY A 595 -2.72 -26.79 10.68
CA GLY A 595 -1.73 -26.92 11.76
C GLY A 595 -2.02 -25.93 12.88
N ARG A 596 -2.60 -26.45 13.96
CA ARG A 596 -2.85 -25.79 15.26
C ARG A 596 -1.80 -24.74 15.64
N SER A 597 -2.23 -23.50 15.87
CA SER A 597 -1.81 -22.71 17.04
C SER A 597 -2.65 -21.44 17.26
N ASP A 598 -3.99 -21.56 17.23
CA ASP A 598 -4.85 -20.55 17.85
C ASP A 598 -5.05 -20.92 19.32
N GLY A 599 -4.31 -20.24 20.19
CA GLY A 599 -4.34 -20.47 21.63
C GLY A 599 -3.09 -19.95 22.32
N GLY A 600 -2.80 -18.66 22.12
CA GLY A 600 -1.56 -18.04 22.54
C GLY A 600 -1.69 -16.83 23.47
N ASP A 601 -2.87 -16.50 24.00
CA ASP A 601 -3.04 -15.37 24.93
C ASP A 601 -3.84 -15.78 26.16
N LEU A 602 -3.18 -16.51 27.07
CA LEU A 602 -3.49 -16.58 28.51
C LEU A 602 -2.45 -17.39 29.33
N LEU A 603 -1.17 -17.45 28.91
CA LEU A 603 -0.17 -18.33 29.56
C LEU A 603 1.20 -17.68 29.84
N LEU A 604 1.25 -16.35 29.99
CA LEU A 604 2.48 -15.61 30.28
C LEU A 604 2.78 -15.36 31.76
N ILE A 605 2.11 -16.04 32.69
CA ILE A 605 2.47 -16.03 34.13
C ILE A 605 2.99 -17.39 34.63
N LEU A 606 2.87 -18.47 33.85
CA LEU A 606 3.16 -19.84 34.32
C LEU A 606 4.46 -20.46 33.78
N PHE A 607 5.08 -19.90 32.74
CA PHE A 607 6.30 -20.45 32.15
C PHE A 607 7.57 -20.32 33.03
N PRO A 608 7.81 -19.20 33.75
CA PRO A 608 8.93 -19.13 34.69
C PRO A 608 8.76 -20.10 35.86
N PHE A 609 7.53 -20.31 36.32
CA PHE A 609 7.19 -21.22 37.42
C PHE A 609 7.35 -22.69 37.01
N LEU A 610 6.86 -23.08 35.82
CA LEU A 610 7.02 -24.45 35.31
C LEU A 610 8.46 -24.77 34.93
N TYR A 611 9.23 -23.80 34.43
CA TYR A 611 10.67 -23.95 34.19
C TYR A 611 11.46 -24.09 35.50
N TRP A 612 11.08 -23.34 36.54
CA TRP A 612 11.65 -23.47 37.88
C TRP A 612 11.30 -24.82 38.52
N VAL A 613 10.04 -25.29 38.43
CA VAL A 613 9.61 -26.62 38.89
C VAL A 613 10.34 -27.73 38.11
N TYR A 614 10.46 -27.62 36.79
CA TYR A 614 11.21 -28.57 35.97
C TYR A 614 12.69 -28.64 36.36
N ARG A 615 13.35 -27.50 36.61
CA ARG A 615 14.75 -27.47 37.09
C ARG A 615 14.90 -27.94 38.54
N TYR A 616 13.90 -27.71 39.40
CA TYR A 616 13.88 -28.19 40.78
C TYR A 616 13.78 -29.73 40.85
N TYR A 617 12.95 -30.35 40.00
CA TYR A 617 12.83 -31.82 39.92
C TYR A 617 13.97 -32.48 39.14
N ALA A 618 14.52 -31.84 38.09
CA ALA A 618 15.69 -32.34 37.37
C ALA A 618 16.96 -32.39 38.25
N ARG A 619 17.13 -31.45 39.18
CA ARG A 619 18.23 -31.48 40.16
C ARG A 619 18.07 -32.58 41.23
N LYS A 620 16.84 -32.95 41.58
CA LYS A 620 16.58 -34.03 42.56
C LYS A 620 16.77 -35.44 41.99
N ASN A 621 16.62 -35.61 40.67
CA ASN A 621 16.79 -36.90 40.00
C ASN A 621 18.24 -37.23 39.61
N ASN A 622 19.13 -36.22 39.48
CA ASN A 622 20.57 -36.45 39.29
C ASN A 622 21.34 -36.72 40.60
N ALA A 623 20.74 -36.48 41.77
CA ALA A 623 21.32 -36.85 43.07
C ALA A 623 20.99 -38.30 43.51
N ARG A 624 20.28 -39.09 42.69
CA ARG A 624 19.91 -40.50 42.97
C ARG A 624 20.48 -41.52 41.99
N LYS A 625 21.42 -41.14 41.11
CA LYS A 625 22.05 -42.03 40.12
C LYS A 625 23.58 -42.19 40.26
N THR A 626 24.15 -41.94 41.45
CA THR A 626 25.55 -42.22 41.77
C THR A 626 25.69 -43.09 43.03
N SER A 627 24.90 -44.16 43.12
CA SER A 627 25.13 -45.27 44.07
C SER A 627 24.48 -46.54 43.52
N PHE A 628 25.10 -47.19 42.53
CA PHE A 628 25.04 -48.64 42.25
C PHE A 628 25.88 -48.93 41.01
N SER A 629 27.20 -48.99 41.22
CA SER A 629 28.15 -49.94 40.62
C SER A 629 29.47 -49.77 41.35
#